data_AF-A0A0F2NUI8-F1
#
_entry.id   AF-A0A0F2NUI8-F1
#
_cell.length_a   1.000
_cell.length_b   1.000
_cell.length_c   1.000
_cell.angle_alpha   90.00
_cell.angle_beta   90.00
_cell.angle_gamma   90.00
#
_symmetry.space_group_name_H-M   'P 1'
#
loop_
_entity.id
_entity.type
_entity.pdbx_description
1 polymer ?
#
loop_
_entity_poly.entity_id
_entity_poly.type
_entity_poly.pdbx_seq_one_letter_code
_entity_poly.pdbx_strand_id
1 'polypeptide(L)'
;MPSSTSNSALQGMYINLARSTERRELCEQQLAEAKLADRYHRLEAVDGAQLKVQSGSNLSPAKIGCWLSHIDALEQAIHFPGHTHILEDDFQLTPVFSEFIGDLAKYTAKLDSWDILFTDIDLAGMLNVSAMKNLVASVNSLAQNNNIELRDAQPLYAAANSSYIVNGANRQKVHDLMKDGLASNLPNDLWLRKLIREGSIKAYVTLPFVTTVNPVFNNSTILGNIGSNNPSILFATLFRQSLAAGADTQKLLTSFKKQLGSMPAINDRSMIYAHLVAHFMSDDFKAY
;
A
#
# COMPACT_ATOMS: atom_id res chain seq x y z
N MET A 1 20.00 24.78 28.46
CA MET A 1 19.00 24.74 27.36
C MET A 1 18.44 23.34 27.31
N PRO A 2 17.12 23.12 27.38
CA PRO A 2 16.56 21.79 27.25
C PRO A 2 16.82 21.29 25.83
N SER A 3 17.43 20.10 25.70
CA SER A 3 17.65 19.42 24.43
C SER A 3 16.32 19.13 23.75
N SER A 4 16.13 19.66 22.55
CA SER A 4 14.94 19.52 21.71
C SER A 4 14.83 18.14 21.05
N THR A 5 14.82 17.06 21.82
CA THR A 5 14.77 15.67 21.32
C THR A 5 13.40 15.01 21.48
N SER A 6 12.28 15.76 21.42
CA SER A 6 10.98 15.19 21.80
C SER A 6 9.84 15.28 20.76
N ASN A 7 10.12 15.40 19.45
CA ASN A 7 9.04 15.53 18.46
C ASN A 7 9.13 14.67 17.18
N SER A 8 9.96 13.62 17.14
CA SER A 8 10.16 12.78 15.93
C SER A 8 9.79 11.30 16.07
N ALA A 9 9.24 10.86 17.21
CA ALA A 9 8.96 9.45 17.44
C ALA A 9 7.73 8.98 16.65
N LEU A 10 7.92 8.43 15.45
CA LEU A 10 6.88 7.67 14.75
C LEU A 10 6.51 6.45 15.59
N GLN A 11 5.22 6.31 15.89
CA GLN A 11 4.60 5.11 16.47
C GLN A 11 3.90 4.31 15.38
N GLY A 12 3.77 3.00 15.58
CA GLY A 12 3.20 2.09 14.62
C GLY A 12 2.05 1.25 15.17
N MET A 13 1.10 0.92 14.31
CA MET A 13 0.05 -0.06 14.54
C MET A 13 0.04 -1.07 13.41
N TYR A 14 -0.19 -2.34 13.73
CA TYR A 14 -0.59 -3.33 12.73
C TYR A 14 -1.96 -3.91 13.06
N ILE A 15 -2.81 -3.95 12.04
CA ILE A 15 -4.21 -4.37 12.09
C ILE A 15 -4.27 -5.85 11.76
N ASN A 16 -4.76 -6.66 12.70
CA ASN A 16 -4.87 -8.11 12.53
C ASN A 16 -6.10 -8.67 13.26
N LEU A 17 -6.84 -9.56 12.59
CA LEU A 17 -7.98 -10.25 13.18
C LEU A 17 -7.54 -11.13 14.36
N ALA A 18 -8.33 -11.16 15.43
CA ALA A 18 -8.11 -12.02 16.61
C ALA A 18 -7.78 -13.48 16.27
N ARG A 19 -8.51 -14.04 15.29
CA ARG A 19 -8.36 -15.44 14.86
C ARG A 19 -7.14 -15.71 13.99
N SER A 20 -6.45 -14.68 13.51
CA SER A 20 -5.37 -14.79 12.51
C SER A 20 -4.00 -14.80 13.18
N THR A 21 -3.77 -15.80 14.04
CA THR A 21 -2.56 -15.92 14.88
C THR A 21 -1.27 -16.08 14.07
N GLU A 22 -1.28 -16.87 13.00
CA GLU A 22 -0.09 -17.04 12.13
C GLU A 22 0.31 -15.74 11.42
N ARG A 23 -0.68 -14.96 10.94
CA ARG A 23 -0.43 -13.63 10.34
C ARG A 23 0.13 -12.67 11.38
N ARG A 24 -0.37 -12.73 12.62
CA ARG A 24 0.15 -11.95 13.75
C ARG A 24 1.62 -12.28 14.05
N GLU A 25 1.95 -13.57 14.16
CA GLU A 25 3.33 -14.02 14.41
C GLU A 25 4.28 -13.52 13.32
N LEU A 26 3.85 -13.58 12.05
CA LEU A 26 4.63 -13.03 10.93
C LEU A 26 4.83 -11.50 11.04
N CYS A 27 3.81 -10.75 11.48
CA CYS A 27 3.95 -9.31 11.72
C CYS A 27 4.99 -9.04 12.82
N GLU A 28 4.86 -9.73 13.96
CA GLU A 28 5.74 -9.57 15.12
C GLU A 28 7.19 -9.95 14.78
N GLN A 29 7.40 -11.03 14.03
CA GLN A 29 8.71 -11.46 13.55
C GLN A 29 9.38 -10.39 12.68
N GLN A 30 8.68 -9.89 11.65
CA GLN A 30 9.24 -8.88 10.74
C GLN A 30 9.61 -7.59 11.48
N LEU A 31 8.78 -7.16 12.42
CA LEU A 31 9.05 -5.97 13.25
C LEU A 31 10.24 -6.19 14.19
N ALA A 32 10.38 -7.39 14.77
CA ALA A 32 11.52 -7.74 15.60
C ALA A 32 12.84 -7.78 14.80
N GLU A 33 12.83 -8.40 13.61
CA GLU A 33 13.98 -8.43 12.69
C GLU A 33 14.41 -7.02 12.26
N ALA A 34 13.45 -6.11 12.04
CA ALA A 34 13.70 -4.71 11.74
C ALA A 34 14.10 -3.85 12.96
N LYS A 35 14.11 -4.44 14.18
CA LYS A 35 14.34 -3.77 15.47
C LYS A 35 13.34 -2.63 15.74
N LEU A 36 12.07 -2.88 15.44
CA LEU A 36 10.96 -1.94 15.58
C LEU A 36 9.84 -2.46 16.50
N ALA A 37 10.01 -3.64 17.11
CA ALA A 37 8.96 -4.27 17.93
C ALA A 37 8.50 -3.39 19.10
N ASP A 38 9.36 -2.55 19.66
CA ASP A 38 9.05 -1.61 20.75
C ASP A 38 8.27 -0.37 20.29
N ARG A 39 8.17 -0.14 18.98
CA ARG A 39 7.50 1.02 18.37
C ARG A 39 6.15 0.68 17.75
N TYR A 40 5.82 -0.60 17.64
CA TYR A 40 4.60 -1.08 17.01
C TYR A 40 3.77 -1.88 18.01
N HIS A 41 2.45 -1.66 18.00
CA HIS A 41 1.52 -2.46 18.78
C HIS A 41 0.42 -3.02 17.89
N ARG A 42 -0.16 -4.13 18.33
CA ARG A 42 -1.27 -4.77 17.66
C ARG A 42 -2.54 -3.94 17.88
N LEU A 43 -3.25 -3.67 16.79
CA LEU A 43 -4.65 -3.35 16.81
C LEU A 43 -5.45 -4.58 16.39
N GLU A 44 -6.38 -5.00 17.25
CA GLU A 44 -7.31 -6.05 16.86
C GLU A 44 -8.28 -5.52 15.81
N ALA A 45 -8.30 -6.18 14.64
CA ALA A 45 -9.17 -5.78 13.54
C ALA A 45 -10.64 -6.09 13.85
N VAL A 46 -11.52 -5.23 13.37
CA VAL A 46 -12.97 -5.46 13.38
C VAL A 46 -13.30 -6.63 12.47
N ASP A 47 -13.83 -7.69 13.07
CA ASP A 47 -14.20 -8.89 12.36
C ASP A 47 -15.50 -8.70 11.57
N GLY A 48 -15.36 -8.48 10.26
CA GLY A 48 -16.48 -8.37 9.34
C GLY A 48 -17.47 -9.53 9.43
N ALA A 49 -17.04 -10.75 9.75
CA ALA A 49 -17.92 -11.91 9.88
C ALA A 49 -18.90 -11.80 11.06
N GLN A 50 -18.61 -10.96 12.04
CA GLN A 50 -19.46 -10.71 13.22
C GLN A 50 -20.39 -9.51 13.04
N LEU A 51 -20.23 -8.75 11.94
CA LEU A 51 -21.04 -7.56 11.69
C LEU A 51 -22.42 -7.94 11.15
N LYS A 52 -23.45 -7.33 11.74
CA LYS A 52 -24.78 -7.28 11.14
C LYS A 52 -24.82 -6.15 10.11
N VAL A 53 -24.58 -6.48 8.85
CA VAL A 53 -24.61 -5.49 7.77
C VAL A 53 -26.05 -5.06 7.49
N GLN A 54 -26.29 -3.75 7.45
CA GLN A 54 -27.59 -3.19 7.11
C GLN A 54 -28.01 -3.60 5.69
N SER A 55 -29.29 -3.94 5.53
CA SER A 55 -29.88 -4.23 4.23
C SER A 55 -29.70 -3.03 3.29
N GLY A 56 -29.02 -3.24 2.14
CA GLY A 56 -28.82 -2.20 1.11
C GLY A 56 -27.38 -1.71 0.93
N SER A 57 -26.42 -2.12 1.77
CA SER A 57 -25.00 -1.86 1.48
C SER A 57 -24.48 -2.78 0.37
N ASN A 58 -23.72 -2.21 -0.57
CA ASN A 58 -23.02 -2.96 -1.62
C ASN A 58 -21.66 -3.52 -1.14
N LEU A 59 -21.25 -3.19 0.09
CA LEU A 59 -20.00 -3.66 0.66
C LEU A 59 -20.22 -4.99 1.38
N SER A 60 -19.31 -5.94 1.17
CA SER A 60 -19.30 -7.17 1.95
C SER A 60 -18.99 -6.86 3.42
N PRO A 61 -19.44 -7.70 4.37
CA PRO A 61 -19.09 -7.54 5.78
C PRO A 61 -17.58 -7.46 6.00
N ALA A 62 -16.77 -8.23 5.25
CA ALA A 62 -15.31 -8.19 5.30
C ALA A 62 -14.74 -6.80 4.92
N LYS A 63 -15.28 -6.16 3.88
CA LYS A 63 -14.86 -4.80 3.47
C LYS A 63 -15.24 -3.75 4.50
N ILE A 64 -16.41 -3.88 5.12
CA ILE A 64 -16.84 -3.00 6.21
C ILE A 64 -15.94 -3.19 7.43
N GLY A 65 -15.64 -4.43 7.81
CA GLY A 65 -14.70 -4.74 8.91
C GLY A 65 -13.31 -4.16 8.67
N CYS A 66 -12.78 -4.30 7.45
CA CYS A 66 -11.52 -3.64 7.05
C CYS A 66 -11.61 -2.12 7.24
N TRP A 67 -12.63 -1.46 6.68
CA TRP A 67 -12.79 -0.01 6.84
C TRP A 67 -12.86 0.43 8.30
N LEU A 68 -13.73 -0.21 9.11
CA LEU A 68 -13.86 0.10 10.53
C LEU A 68 -12.53 -0.07 11.28
N SER A 69 -11.75 -1.11 10.95
CA SER A 69 -10.43 -1.31 11.54
C SER A 69 -9.46 -0.16 11.24
N HIS A 70 -9.51 0.42 10.05
CA HIS A 70 -8.71 1.61 9.72
C HIS A 70 -9.21 2.87 10.43
N ILE A 71 -10.52 3.02 10.62
CA ILE A 71 -11.08 4.13 11.41
C ILE A 71 -10.63 4.00 12.87
N ASP A 72 -10.73 2.81 13.46
CA ASP A 72 -10.28 2.55 14.84
C ASP A 72 -8.77 2.82 14.99
N ALA A 73 -7.96 2.45 13.99
CA ALA A 73 -6.53 2.75 13.97
C ALA A 73 -6.27 4.27 13.92
N LEU A 74 -7.00 4.99 13.07
CA LEU A 74 -6.90 6.45 12.99
C LEU A 74 -7.39 7.13 14.27
N GLU A 75 -8.42 6.59 14.93
CA GLU A 75 -8.94 7.08 16.20
C GLU A 75 -7.89 6.92 17.30
N GLN A 76 -7.25 5.74 17.42
CA GLN A 76 -6.14 5.57 18.38
C GLN A 76 -4.93 6.45 18.04
N ALA A 77 -4.63 6.63 16.75
CA ALA A 77 -3.55 7.49 16.30
C ALA A 77 -3.71 8.93 16.80
N ILE A 78 -4.93 9.42 17.04
CA ILE A 78 -5.21 10.77 17.61
C ILE A 78 -4.38 11.04 18.86
N HIS A 79 -4.14 10.00 19.67
CA HIS A 79 -3.49 10.12 20.97
C HIS A 79 -1.97 9.90 20.97
N PHE A 80 -1.38 9.50 19.84
CA PHE A 80 0.08 9.28 19.78
C PHE A 80 0.86 10.57 19.56
N PRO A 81 2.08 10.69 20.10
CA PRO A 81 3.00 11.75 19.68
C PRO A 81 3.45 11.52 18.23
N GLY A 82 3.80 12.59 17.52
CA GLY A 82 4.43 12.47 16.19
C GLY A 82 3.53 11.88 15.11
N HIS A 83 4.11 11.24 14.10
CA HIS A 83 3.38 10.59 13.02
C HIS A 83 2.98 9.16 13.43
N THR A 84 2.03 8.56 12.72
CA THR A 84 1.61 7.17 13.00
C THR A 84 1.66 6.33 11.73
N HIS A 85 2.35 5.19 11.78
CA HIS A 85 2.34 4.19 10.71
C HIS A 85 1.24 3.15 10.97
N ILE A 86 0.40 2.90 9.99
CA ILE A 86 -0.68 1.92 10.06
C ILE A 86 -0.41 0.85 9.00
N LEU A 87 -0.36 -0.39 9.46
CA LEU A 87 -0.10 -1.60 8.67
C LEU A 87 -1.33 -2.52 8.73
N GLU A 88 -1.66 -3.17 7.62
CA GLU A 88 -2.44 -4.41 7.61
C GLU A 88 -1.51 -5.61 7.80
N ASP A 89 -2.03 -6.78 8.17
CA ASP A 89 -1.23 -7.97 8.53
C ASP A 89 -0.70 -8.79 7.34
N ASP A 90 -0.90 -8.34 6.10
CA ASP A 90 -0.24 -8.86 4.91
C ASP A 90 0.89 -7.98 4.38
N PHE A 91 1.37 -7.03 5.18
CA PHE A 91 2.57 -6.26 4.85
C PHE A 91 3.85 -7.10 4.83
N GLN A 92 4.82 -6.60 4.08
CA GLN A 92 6.20 -7.04 4.07
C GLN A 92 7.12 -5.82 4.19
N LEU A 93 8.07 -5.85 5.12
CA LEU A 93 9.10 -4.81 5.21
C LEU A 93 10.19 -5.05 4.17
N THR A 94 10.64 -3.97 3.53
CA THR A 94 11.85 -4.01 2.70
C THR A 94 13.11 -3.85 3.55
N PRO A 95 14.29 -4.25 3.06
CA PRO A 95 15.55 -4.08 3.79
C PRO A 95 15.87 -2.63 4.18
N VAL A 96 15.36 -1.64 3.43
CA VAL A 96 15.61 -0.20 3.67
C VAL A 96 14.61 0.43 4.63
N PHE A 97 13.58 -0.31 5.07
CA PHE A 97 12.47 0.26 5.82
C PHE A 97 12.90 0.91 7.14
N SER A 98 13.75 0.24 7.93
CA SER A 98 14.18 0.74 9.25
C SER A 98 14.96 2.05 9.13
N GLU A 99 15.84 2.16 8.12
CA GLU A 99 16.56 3.39 7.79
C GLU A 99 15.60 4.50 7.34
N PHE A 100 14.67 4.18 6.44
CA PHE A 100 13.66 5.14 5.98
C PHE A 100 12.84 5.72 7.14
N ILE A 101 12.40 4.88 8.07
CA ILE A 101 11.66 5.32 9.25
C ILE A 101 12.53 6.19 10.17
N GLY A 102 13.81 5.89 10.32
CA GLY A 102 14.77 6.71 11.07
C GLY A 102 14.95 8.11 10.46
N ASP A 103 14.94 8.18 9.12
CA ASP A 103 15.14 9.40 8.33
C ASP A 103 13.82 10.08 7.89
N LEU A 104 12.66 9.64 8.39
CA LEU A 104 11.34 10.10 7.89
C LEU A 104 11.20 11.64 7.89
N ALA A 105 11.71 12.31 8.92
CA ALA A 105 11.68 13.77 9.02
C ALA A 105 12.47 14.46 7.90
N LYS A 106 13.59 13.88 7.46
CA LYS A 106 14.42 14.40 6.36
C LYS A 106 13.72 14.26 5.01
N TYR A 107 13.02 13.15 4.77
CA TYR A 107 12.24 12.96 3.55
C TYR A 107 11.06 13.93 3.49
N THR A 108 10.35 14.10 4.60
CA THR A 108 9.13 14.92 4.67
C THR A 108 9.40 16.42 4.82
N ALA A 109 10.60 16.84 5.24
CA ALA A 109 10.98 18.25 5.38
C ALA A 109 10.88 19.05 4.06
N LYS A 110 10.92 18.38 2.91
CA LYS A 110 10.79 19.00 1.59
C LYS A 110 9.34 19.14 1.12
N LEU A 111 8.39 18.59 1.87
CA LEU A 111 6.97 18.66 1.53
C LEU A 111 6.35 19.89 2.20
N ASP A 112 5.73 20.77 1.40
CA ASP A 112 5.04 21.95 1.95
C ASP A 112 3.92 21.57 2.94
N SER A 113 3.21 20.48 2.62
CA SER A 113 2.14 19.90 3.43
C SER A 113 1.87 18.48 2.94
N TRP A 114 1.39 17.61 3.82
CA TRP A 114 0.97 16.25 3.48
C TRP A 114 0.06 15.70 4.58
N ASP A 115 -0.88 14.83 4.21
CA ASP A 115 -1.82 14.19 5.12
C ASP A 115 -1.47 12.71 5.30
N ILE A 116 -1.16 12.02 4.19
CA ILE A 116 -0.83 10.60 4.16
C ILE A 116 0.43 10.39 3.32
N LEU A 117 1.28 9.49 3.79
CA LEU A 117 2.43 8.98 3.05
C LEU A 117 2.29 7.46 2.95
N PHE A 118 1.96 6.97 1.77
CA PHE A 118 1.93 5.55 1.48
C PHE A 118 3.34 5.00 1.32
N THR A 119 3.56 3.80 1.82
CA THR A 119 4.83 3.07 1.71
C THR A 119 4.75 1.96 0.65
N ASP A 120 3.53 1.62 0.22
CA ASP A 120 3.17 0.92 -1.01
C ASP A 120 1.75 1.27 -1.44
N ILE A 121 1.42 1.07 -2.73
CA ILE A 121 0.07 1.26 -3.30
C ILE A 121 -0.15 0.31 -4.47
N ASP A 122 -1.42 0.06 -4.81
CA ASP A 122 -1.76 -0.38 -6.17
C ASP A 122 -1.79 0.84 -7.11
N LEU A 123 -1.21 0.68 -8.30
CA LEU A 123 -1.00 1.78 -9.23
C LEU A 123 -2.19 2.04 -10.15
N ALA A 124 -2.58 3.31 -10.25
CA ALA A 124 -3.46 3.82 -11.28
C ALA A 124 -2.71 3.97 -12.60
N GLY A 125 -3.45 3.95 -13.70
CA GLY A 125 -2.87 4.24 -15.01
C GLY A 125 -1.90 3.18 -15.52
N MET A 126 -1.98 1.92 -15.04
CA MET A 126 -1.16 0.80 -15.58
C MET A 126 -1.34 0.60 -17.10
N LEU A 127 -2.43 1.11 -17.68
CA LEU A 127 -2.69 1.09 -19.12
C LEU A 127 -2.09 2.31 -19.87
N ASN A 128 -1.61 3.33 -19.15
CA ASN A 128 -0.84 4.42 -19.73
C ASN A 128 0.63 4.00 -19.83
N VAL A 129 0.97 3.43 -20.98
CA VAL A 129 2.29 2.86 -21.29
C VAL A 129 3.43 3.86 -21.05
N SER A 130 3.28 5.12 -21.49
CA SER A 130 4.33 6.13 -21.31
C SER A 130 4.55 6.47 -19.84
N ALA A 131 3.47 6.65 -19.08
CA ALA A 131 3.54 6.91 -17.64
C ALA A 131 4.20 5.74 -16.88
N MET A 132 3.84 4.51 -17.22
CA MET A 132 4.42 3.31 -16.60
C MET A 132 5.89 3.12 -16.96
N LYS A 133 6.29 3.36 -18.22
CA LYS A 133 7.70 3.31 -18.63
C LYS A 133 8.54 4.30 -17.81
N ASN A 134 8.07 5.54 -17.67
CA ASN A 134 8.75 6.57 -16.88
C ASN A 134 8.81 6.23 -15.38
N LEU A 135 7.74 5.65 -14.84
CA LEU A 135 7.69 5.20 -13.44
C LEU A 135 8.71 4.09 -13.18
N VAL A 136 8.73 3.04 -14.01
CA VAL A 136 9.67 1.91 -13.88
C VAL A 136 11.11 2.39 -14.04
N ALA A 137 11.39 3.26 -15.02
CA ALA A 137 12.71 3.86 -15.18
C ALA A 137 13.15 4.66 -13.94
N SER A 138 12.23 5.43 -13.35
CA SER A 138 12.48 6.16 -12.10
C SER A 138 12.83 5.21 -10.95
N VAL A 139 12.03 4.15 -10.76
CA VAL A 139 12.25 3.16 -9.70
C VAL A 139 13.59 2.45 -9.86
N ASN A 140 13.93 2.03 -11.09
CA ASN A 140 15.22 1.41 -11.37
C ASN A 140 16.39 2.35 -11.06
N SER A 141 16.30 3.62 -11.46
CA SER A 141 17.33 4.62 -11.19
C SER A 141 17.48 4.89 -9.69
N LEU A 142 16.38 5.02 -8.96
CA LEU A 142 16.38 5.23 -7.51
C LEU A 142 16.98 4.03 -6.77
N ALA A 143 16.58 2.81 -7.14
CA ALA A 143 17.10 1.57 -6.57
C ALA A 143 18.60 1.39 -6.81
N GLN A 144 19.09 1.68 -8.02
CA GLN A 144 20.53 1.62 -8.34
C GLN A 144 21.37 2.59 -7.50
N ASN A 145 20.78 3.72 -7.10
CA ASN A 145 21.44 4.75 -6.32
C ASN A 145 21.15 4.67 -4.82
N ASN A 146 20.45 3.62 -4.35
CA ASN A 146 19.97 3.48 -2.96
C ASN A 146 19.21 4.71 -2.46
N ASN A 147 18.43 5.35 -3.32
CA ASN A 147 17.66 6.55 -3.00
C ASN A 147 16.18 6.23 -2.88
N ILE A 148 15.49 7.01 -2.05
CA ILE A 148 14.03 7.00 -1.90
C ILE A 148 13.51 8.41 -2.23
N GLU A 149 12.47 8.47 -3.06
CA GLU A 149 11.73 9.67 -3.42
C GLU A 149 10.32 9.61 -2.81
N LEU A 150 9.79 10.76 -2.38
CA LEU A 150 8.36 10.90 -2.08
C LEU A 150 7.67 11.53 -3.29
N ARG A 151 6.84 10.75 -3.99
CA ARG A 151 6.13 11.20 -5.19
C ARG A 151 4.67 11.49 -4.86
N ASP A 152 4.09 12.49 -5.52
CA ASP A 152 2.65 12.78 -5.41
C ASP A 152 1.84 11.52 -5.77
N ALA A 153 0.98 11.09 -4.85
CA ALA A 153 0.15 9.92 -5.02
C ALA A 153 -1.12 10.20 -5.83
N GLN A 154 -1.49 11.47 -6.07
CA GLN A 154 -2.73 11.81 -6.77
C GLN A 154 -2.89 11.15 -8.16
N PRO A 155 -1.87 11.15 -9.05
CA PRO A 155 -1.97 10.45 -10.33
C PRO A 155 -1.70 8.94 -10.21
N LEU A 156 -1.14 8.47 -9.10
CA LEU A 156 -0.62 7.11 -8.94
C LEU A 156 -1.53 6.18 -8.13
N TYR A 157 -2.36 6.71 -7.23
CA TYR A 157 -3.14 5.90 -6.31
C TYR A 157 -4.36 5.26 -7.00
N ALA A 158 -4.36 3.93 -7.15
CA ALA A 158 -5.54 3.18 -7.58
C ALA A 158 -6.32 2.59 -6.41
N ALA A 159 -5.61 1.94 -5.49
CA ALA A 159 -6.17 1.15 -4.40
C ALA A 159 -5.04 0.76 -3.42
N ALA A 160 -5.40 -0.08 -2.44
CA ALA A 160 -4.56 -0.58 -1.36
C ALA A 160 -4.19 0.47 -0.32
N ASN A 161 -4.39 0.10 0.94
CA ASN A 161 -4.09 0.90 2.12
C ASN A 161 -3.44 0.02 3.21
N SER A 162 -2.72 -1.02 2.77
CA SER A 162 -2.05 -2.01 3.61
C SER A 162 -0.89 -1.42 4.41
N SER A 163 -0.33 -0.28 4.00
CA SER A 163 0.83 0.32 4.65
C SER A 163 0.89 1.82 4.37
N TYR A 164 0.66 2.64 5.39
CA TYR A 164 0.67 4.10 5.24
C TYR A 164 0.95 4.83 6.55
N ILE A 165 1.63 5.96 6.45
CA ILE A 165 1.91 6.89 7.55
C ILE A 165 0.91 8.04 7.47
N VAL A 166 0.21 8.31 8.57
CA VAL A 166 -0.61 9.52 8.72
C VAL A 166 0.21 10.62 9.39
N ASN A 167 0.14 11.83 8.83
CA ASN A 167 0.79 12.99 9.40
C ASN A 167 0.17 13.32 10.76
N GLY A 168 1.04 13.45 11.75
CA GLY A 168 0.68 13.77 13.12
C GLY A 168 -0.12 15.07 13.29
N ALA A 169 0.08 16.06 12.41
CA ALA A 169 -0.69 17.30 12.44
C ALA A 169 -2.10 17.15 11.83
N ASN A 170 -2.31 16.16 10.96
CA ASN A 170 -3.51 16.02 10.13
C ASN A 170 -4.31 14.74 10.42
N ARG A 171 -3.93 13.94 11.42
CA ARG A 171 -4.60 12.67 11.72
C ARG A 171 -6.09 12.79 12.03
N GLN A 172 -6.50 13.87 12.72
CA GLN A 172 -7.92 14.15 12.99
C GLN A 172 -8.68 14.38 11.69
N LYS A 173 -8.13 15.21 10.79
CA LYS A 173 -8.70 15.46 9.46
C LYS A 173 -8.88 14.14 8.68
N VAL A 174 -7.84 13.30 8.66
CA VAL A 174 -7.90 12.01 7.94
C VAL A 174 -8.93 11.08 8.58
N HIS A 175 -8.95 10.98 9.92
CA HIS A 175 -9.96 10.22 10.66
C HIS A 175 -11.39 10.66 10.28
N ASP A 176 -11.67 11.96 10.37
CA ASP A 176 -13.02 12.49 10.13
C ASP A 176 -13.47 12.24 8.69
N LEU A 177 -12.60 12.48 7.70
CA LEU A 177 -12.88 12.18 6.29
C LEU A 177 -13.11 10.69 6.02
N MET A 178 -12.37 9.80 6.69
CA MET A 178 -12.54 8.36 6.55
C MET A 178 -13.83 7.87 7.22
N LYS A 179 -14.23 8.48 8.33
CA LYS A 179 -15.48 8.20 9.05
C LYS A 179 -16.70 8.67 8.26
N ASP A 180 -16.67 9.88 7.71
CA ASP A 180 -17.73 10.43 6.84
C ASP A 180 -17.96 9.55 5.61
N GLY A 181 -16.88 8.94 5.11
CA GLY A 181 -16.91 8.06 3.95
C GLY A 181 -17.76 6.80 4.11
N LEU A 182 -18.04 6.33 5.33
CA LEU A 182 -18.83 5.11 5.55
C LEU A 182 -20.21 5.16 4.87
N ALA A 183 -20.78 6.35 4.70
CA ALA A 183 -22.06 6.55 4.01
C ALA A 183 -21.97 6.47 2.47
N SER A 184 -20.77 6.42 1.88
CA SER A 184 -20.55 6.51 0.43
C SER A 184 -20.79 5.21 -0.34
N ASN A 185 -20.91 4.07 0.34
CA ASN A 185 -20.95 2.72 -0.25
C ASN A 185 -19.75 2.34 -1.15
N LEU A 186 -18.67 3.13 -1.15
CA LEU A 186 -17.42 2.79 -1.82
C LEU A 186 -16.55 1.94 -0.88
N PRO A 187 -15.73 1.00 -1.38
CA PRO A 187 -14.65 0.44 -0.56
C PRO A 187 -13.74 1.56 -0.02
N ASN A 188 -13.12 1.34 1.14
CA ASN A 188 -12.29 2.34 1.84
C ASN A 188 -11.19 2.93 0.94
N ASP A 189 -10.50 2.11 0.16
CA ASP A 189 -9.45 2.51 -0.77
C ASP A 189 -10.00 3.35 -1.93
N LEU A 190 -11.19 3.03 -2.45
CA LEU A 190 -11.84 3.81 -3.49
C LEU A 190 -12.37 5.14 -2.97
N TRP A 191 -12.82 5.18 -1.72
CA TRP A 191 -13.16 6.44 -1.02
C TRP A 191 -11.91 7.30 -0.84
N LEU A 192 -10.81 6.71 -0.36
CA LEU A 192 -9.54 7.40 -0.18
C LEU A 192 -8.99 7.93 -1.51
N ARG A 193 -9.11 7.15 -2.59
CA ARG A 193 -8.77 7.60 -3.95
C ARG A 193 -9.58 8.81 -4.37
N LYS A 194 -10.88 8.85 -4.08
CA LYS A 194 -11.74 10.00 -4.39
C LYS A 194 -11.23 11.24 -3.63
N LEU A 195 -10.99 11.12 -2.32
CA LEU A 195 -10.47 12.21 -1.50
C LEU A 195 -9.11 12.72 -1.99
N ILE A 196 -8.23 11.82 -2.41
CA ILE A 196 -6.91 12.17 -2.97
C ILE A 196 -7.08 12.90 -4.30
N ARG A 197 -7.90 12.38 -5.21
CA ARG A 197 -8.14 12.98 -6.54
C ARG A 197 -8.76 14.37 -6.45
N GLU A 198 -9.60 14.60 -5.44
CA GLU A 198 -10.25 15.89 -5.18
C GLU A 198 -9.39 16.86 -4.38
N GLY A 199 -8.20 16.44 -3.93
CA GLY A 199 -7.29 17.26 -3.13
C GLY A 199 -7.71 17.42 -1.65
N SER A 200 -8.78 16.76 -1.22
CA SER A 200 -9.21 16.71 0.19
C SER A 200 -8.16 16.03 1.07
N ILE A 201 -7.43 15.05 0.52
CA ILE A 201 -6.26 14.42 1.14
C ILE A 201 -5.05 14.65 0.24
N LYS A 202 -4.01 15.31 0.76
CA LYS A 202 -2.73 15.45 0.08
C LYS A 202 -1.85 14.26 0.42
N ALA A 203 -1.69 13.35 -0.54
CA ALA A 203 -0.99 12.09 -0.32
C ALA A 203 0.30 11.98 -1.15
N TYR A 204 1.29 11.32 -0.58
CA TYR A 204 2.54 10.96 -1.24
C TYR A 204 2.75 9.45 -1.15
N VAL A 205 3.63 8.91 -1.99
CA VAL A 205 4.07 7.52 -1.96
C VAL A 205 5.58 7.42 -2.08
N THR A 206 6.20 6.48 -1.38
CA THR A 206 7.63 6.20 -1.53
C THR A 206 7.94 5.51 -2.85
N LEU A 207 8.99 5.93 -3.56
CA LEU A 207 9.56 5.19 -4.69
C LEU A 207 11.07 5.00 -4.48
N PRO A 208 11.62 3.78 -4.62
CA PRO A 208 10.89 2.51 -4.62
C PRO A 208 9.99 2.36 -3.37
N PHE A 209 9.03 1.43 -3.41
CA PHE A 209 8.19 1.15 -2.23
C PHE A 209 9.06 0.64 -1.08
N VAL A 210 8.85 1.16 0.13
CA VAL A 210 9.60 0.75 1.33
C VAL A 210 8.89 -0.35 2.12
N THR A 211 7.65 -0.64 1.78
CA THR A 211 6.95 -1.88 2.13
C THR A 211 6.43 -2.57 0.87
N THR A 212 5.94 -3.78 1.00
CA THR A 212 5.18 -4.46 -0.05
C THR A 212 4.20 -5.44 0.58
N VAL A 213 3.55 -6.29 -0.21
CA VAL A 213 2.67 -7.34 0.29
C VAL A 213 3.40 -8.68 0.37
N ASN A 214 3.18 -9.41 1.45
CA ASN A 214 3.72 -10.74 1.65
C ASN A 214 2.80 -11.82 1.00
N PRO A 215 3.24 -13.09 0.91
CA PRO A 215 2.45 -14.16 0.28
C PRO A 215 1.08 -14.46 0.91
N VAL A 216 0.84 -14.09 2.19
CA VAL A 216 -0.44 -14.33 2.87
C VAL A 216 -1.57 -13.44 2.34
N PHE A 217 -1.23 -12.37 1.60
CA PHE A 217 -2.20 -11.58 0.82
C PHE A 217 -3.03 -12.48 -0.12
N ASN A 218 -2.41 -13.55 -0.65
CA ASN A 218 -3.09 -14.52 -1.51
C ASN A 218 -4.15 -15.36 -0.78
N ASN A 219 -4.38 -15.14 0.51
CA ASN A 219 -5.46 -15.75 1.29
C ASN A 219 -6.44 -14.70 1.84
N SER A 220 -6.45 -13.49 1.26
CA SER A 220 -7.30 -12.39 1.73
C SER A 220 -8.80 -12.72 1.62
N THR A 221 -9.52 -12.45 2.72
CA THR A 221 -10.99 -12.61 2.78
C THR A 221 -11.73 -11.35 2.33
N ILE A 222 -11.03 -10.23 2.12
CA ILE A 222 -11.61 -8.94 1.73
C ILE A 222 -12.02 -8.93 0.24
N LEU A 223 -11.29 -9.68 -0.59
CA LEU A 223 -11.50 -9.77 -2.05
C LEU A 223 -12.82 -10.44 -2.45
N GLY A 224 -13.47 -11.15 -1.53
CA GLY A 224 -14.77 -11.81 -1.75
C GLY A 224 -14.74 -12.74 -2.97
N ASN A 225 -15.74 -12.63 -3.84
CA ASN A 225 -15.97 -13.53 -4.97
C ASN A 225 -14.93 -13.44 -6.09
N ILE A 226 -14.14 -12.36 -6.15
CA ILE A 226 -13.06 -12.25 -7.15
C ILE A 226 -11.97 -13.28 -6.82
N GLY A 227 -11.75 -13.51 -5.52
CA GLY A 227 -10.73 -14.41 -5.00
C GLY A 227 -9.30 -13.91 -5.25
N SER A 228 -8.40 -14.26 -4.35
CA SER A 228 -6.96 -13.99 -4.47
C SER A 228 -6.27 -14.74 -5.62
N ASN A 229 -6.89 -15.81 -6.12
CA ASN A 229 -6.40 -16.57 -7.27
C ASN A 229 -6.78 -15.95 -8.62
N ASN A 230 -7.44 -14.78 -8.62
CA ASN A 230 -7.71 -14.07 -9.87
C ASN A 230 -6.39 -13.67 -10.53
N PRO A 231 -6.15 -14.04 -11.81
CA PRO A 231 -4.89 -13.72 -12.48
C PRO A 231 -4.56 -12.22 -12.50
N SER A 232 -5.58 -11.35 -12.58
CA SER A 232 -5.39 -9.90 -12.59
C SER A 232 -4.84 -9.40 -11.25
N ILE A 233 -5.33 -9.96 -10.14
CA ILE A 233 -4.85 -9.63 -8.79
C ILE A 233 -3.43 -10.16 -8.63
N LEU A 234 -3.16 -11.41 -9.00
CA LEU A 234 -1.83 -12.00 -8.90
C LEU A 234 -0.78 -11.20 -9.69
N PHE A 235 -1.09 -10.80 -10.92
CA PHE A 235 -0.17 -10.02 -11.74
C PHE A 235 0.00 -8.58 -11.25
N ALA A 236 -1.07 -7.93 -10.78
CA ALA A 236 -0.97 -6.62 -10.16
C ALA A 236 -0.09 -6.68 -8.91
N THR A 237 -0.26 -7.72 -8.07
CA THR A 237 0.57 -7.96 -6.88
C THR A 237 2.03 -8.19 -7.24
N LEU A 238 2.33 -9.06 -8.21
CA LEU A 238 3.71 -9.32 -8.65
C LEU A 238 4.38 -8.05 -9.20
N PHE A 239 3.64 -7.25 -9.97
CA PHE A 239 4.14 -5.98 -10.48
C PHE A 239 4.38 -4.98 -9.35
N ARG A 240 3.44 -4.83 -8.41
CA ARG A 240 3.60 -4.00 -7.21
C ARG A 240 4.82 -4.41 -6.38
N GLN A 241 5.03 -5.71 -6.17
CA GLN A 241 6.21 -6.26 -5.50
C GLN A 241 7.52 -5.91 -6.24
N SER A 242 7.49 -5.87 -7.58
CA SER A 242 8.67 -5.53 -8.37
C SER A 242 9.13 -4.08 -8.21
N LEU A 243 8.27 -3.21 -7.68
CA LEU A 243 8.57 -1.79 -7.45
C LEU A 243 9.12 -1.52 -6.04
N ALA A 244 9.22 -2.55 -5.19
CA ALA A 244 9.73 -2.43 -3.83
C ALA A 244 11.26 -2.39 -3.79
N ALA A 245 11.80 -1.70 -2.79
CA ALA A 245 13.23 -1.62 -2.55
C ALA A 245 13.80 -3.02 -2.26
N GLY A 246 14.87 -3.39 -2.97
CA GLY A 246 15.48 -4.72 -2.83
C GLY A 246 14.67 -5.86 -3.44
N ALA A 247 13.68 -5.58 -4.30
CA ALA A 247 12.92 -6.62 -4.99
C ALA A 247 13.82 -7.50 -5.87
N ASP A 248 13.69 -8.82 -5.70
CA ASP A 248 14.28 -9.82 -6.61
C ASP A 248 13.41 -9.95 -7.87
N THR A 249 13.61 -9.03 -8.81
CA THR A 249 12.83 -8.96 -10.05
C THR A 249 12.99 -10.20 -10.92
N GLN A 250 14.12 -10.91 -10.83
CA GLN A 250 14.33 -12.17 -11.56
C GLN A 250 13.48 -13.30 -11.00
N LYS A 251 13.40 -13.43 -9.66
CA LYS A 251 12.50 -14.38 -8.99
C LYS A 251 11.04 -14.03 -9.24
N LEU A 252 10.67 -12.76 -9.16
CA LEU A 252 9.32 -12.30 -9.47
C LEU A 252 8.93 -12.60 -10.93
N LEU A 253 9.84 -12.37 -11.89
CA LEU A 253 9.62 -12.72 -13.29
C LEU A 253 9.45 -14.23 -13.50
N THR A 254 10.20 -15.05 -12.76
CA THR A 254 10.05 -16.51 -12.80
C THR A 254 8.67 -16.94 -12.29
N SER A 255 8.21 -16.37 -11.18
CA SER A 255 6.84 -16.57 -10.67
C SER A 255 5.79 -16.09 -11.67
N PHE A 256 5.98 -14.92 -12.28
CA PHE A 256 5.09 -14.37 -13.29
C PHE A 256 4.94 -15.31 -14.50
N LYS A 257 6.06 -15.79 -15.06
CA LYS A 257 6.06 -16.74 -16.19
C LYS A 257 5.36 -18.05 -15.85
N LYS A 258 5.58 -18.57 -14.63
CA LYS A 258 4.90 -19.79 -14.15
C LYS A 258 3.37 -19.60 -14.13
N GLN A 259 2.89 -18.47 -13.62
CA GLN A 259 1.46 -18.16 -13.58
C GLN A 259 0.88 -17.90 -14.98
N LEU A 260 1.62 -17.22 -15.84
CA LEU A 260 1.18 -16.98 -17.22
C LEU A 260 1.01 -18.30 -17.98
N GLY A 261 1.90 -19.27 -17.77
CA GLY A 261 1.84 -20.59 -18.42
C GLY A 261 0.66 -21.47 -17.99
N SER A 262 0.00 -21.17 -16.86
CA SER A 262 -1.20 -21.90 -16.41
C SER A 262 -2.51 -21.23 -16.82
N MET A 263 -2.46 -20.05 -17.45
CA MET A 263 -3.65 -19.33 -17.88
C MET A 263 -4.23 -19.88 -19.18
N PRO A 264 -5.57 -19.78 -19.36
CA PRO A 264 -6.18 -20.01 -20.66
C PRO A 264 -5.58 -19.09 -21.73
N ALA A 265 -5.47 -19.59 -22.96
CA ALA A 265 -5.07 -18.77 -24.09
C ALA A 265 -6.03 -17.58 -24.26
N ILE A 266 -5.49 -16.38 -24.46
CA ILE A 266 -6.27 -15.21 -24.85
C ILE A 266 -6.39 -15.16 -26.38
N ASN A 267 -7.41 -14.48 -26.89
CA ASN A 267 -7.61 -14.40 -28.34
C ASN A 267 -6.45 -13.66 -29.06
N ASP A 268 -6.32 -13.90 -30.36
CA ASP A 268 -5.24 -13.35 -31.19
C ASP A 268 -5.11 -11.83 -31.09
N ARG A 269 -6.25 -11.10 -31.05
CA ARG A 269 -6.22 -9.63 -30.93
C ARG A 269 -5.63 -9.18 -29.61
N SER A 270 -5.98 -9.87 -28.51
CA SER A 270 -5.41 -9.59 -27.19
C SER A 270 -3.92 -9.92 -27.14
N MET A 271 -3.46 -11.00 -27.79
CA MET A 271 -2.03 -11.31 -27.89
C MET A 271 -1.26 -10.25 -28.69
N ILE A 272 -1.77 -9.82 -29.84
CA ILE A 272 -1.17 -8.76 -30.65
C ILE A 272 -1.05 -7.48 -29.81
N TYR A 273 -2.11 -7.09 -29.10
CA TYR A 273 -2.08 -5.91 -28.23
C TYR A 273 -1.06 -6.03 -27.09
N ALA A 274 -0.97 -7.19 -26.43
CA ALA A 274 0.00 -7.42 -25.37
C ALA A 274 1.45 -7.27 -25.87
N HIS A 275 1.77 -7.81 -27.05
CA HIS A 275 3.09 -7.65 -27.67
C HIS A 275 3.36 -6.21 -28.10
N LEU A 276 2.36 -5.48 -28.61
CA LEU A 276 2.49 -4.06 -28.94
C LEU A 276 2.84 -3.23 -27.69
N VAL A 277 2.10 -3.44 -26.60
CA VAL A 277 2.36 -2.77 -25.31
C VAL A 277 3.76 -3.13 -24.79
N ALA A 278 4.15 -4.40 -24.84
CA ALA A 278 5.47 -4.84 -24.41
C ALA A 278 6.60 -4.19 -25.23
N HIS A 279 6.41 -4.03 -26.54
CA HIS A 279 7.37 -3.32 -27.39
C HIS A 279 7.47 -1.85 -26.99
N PHE A 280 6.36 -1.16 -26.78
CA PHE A 280 6.39 0.25 -26.35
C PHE A 280 7.01 0.46 -24.96
N MET A 281 6.92 -0.55 -24.09
CA MET A 281 7.58 -0.57 -22.78
C MET A 281 9.09 -0.85 -22.88
N SER A 282 9.58 -1.46 -23.96
CA SER A 282 11.00 -1.83 -24.08
C SER A 282 11.90 -0.62 -24.38
N ASP A 283 13.19 -0.78 -24.12
CA ASP A 283 14.20 0.22 -24.43
C ASP A 283 14.42 0.39 -25.94
N ASP A 284 14.01 -0.60 -26.74
CA ASP A 284 14.10 -0.55 -28.20
C ASP A 284 13.11 0.45 -28.81
N PHE A 285 11.99 0.71 -28.13
CA PHE A 285 11.03 1.71 -28.58
C PHE A 285 11.54 3.12 -28.29
N LYS A 286 11.94 3.81 -29.36
CA LYS A 286 12.30 5.22 -29.37
C LYS A 286 11.09 6.02 -29.85
N ALA A 287 10.69 7.05 -29.10
CA ALA A 287 9.66 7.97 -29.53
C ALA A 287 10.13 8.69 -30.81
N TYR A 288 9.32 8.64 -31.86
CA TYR A 288 9.53 9.39 -33.10
C TYR A 288 8.95 10.80 -32.99
#